data_AF-A0A260SBW8-F1
#
_entry.id   AF-A0A260SBW8-F1
#
_cell.length_a   1.000
_cell.length_b   1.000
_cell.length_c   1.000
_cell.angle_alpha   90.00
_cell.angle_beta   90.00
_cell.angle_gamma   90.00
#
_symmetry.space_group_name_H-M   'P 1'
#
loop_
_entity.id
_entity.type
_entity.pdbx_description
1 polymer ?
#
loop_
_entity_poly.entity_id
_entity_poly.type
_entity_poly.pdbx_seq_one_letter_code
_entity_poly.pdbx_strand_id
1 'polypeptide(L)'
;MSNIADDTLRSRRWVLHLDMDAFFASAEQLTRPTLRGRPVLVGGAGGRGVVAGCSYQARAYGARSAMPMHQARRLVGAGAVVLPPRFVLYSELSRRAFEALRGPMPVLEQLSIDEAFGEPLELAGATVHEVEHFCAGLRALILAETGLVASIGAGSGKQIAKIASGLAKPDGITVVAPGIQAELMAALPVRKLWGIGPVAGERLRRLGIDTIGKFVATPESEVASILGATMGPSLHQLARGIDNRVVAERAEAKQVSAETTFAQDLISLAQLRPAIESIVDSTHRRLLKDGRGARTVVLKLRKSDMSIITRSATLPYATVDKQTIVALAQRLAVDPVDVGPIRLVGVGLAGLSAVRQGSLFPELEYEPVADATEESPAPIEAAADIVVEEGPRWQPGMDVRHPDFGHGWVQGAGHSVVTVRFETRTSGPGIARTFAKSDENLVPADVLDSLT
;
A
#
# COMPACT_ATOMS: atom_id res chain seq x y z
N MET A 1 -13.86 -11.74 40.39
CA MET A 1 -14.34 -10.34 40.36
C MET A 1 -13.70 -9.51 39.25
N SER A 2 -12.39 -9.64 38.95
CA SER A 2 -11.76 -8.91 37.83
C SER A 2 -12.31 -9.27 36.44
N ASN A 3 -12.59 -10.55 36.17
CA ASN A 3 -13.11 -11.00 34.87
C ASN A 3 -14.52 -10.46 34.55
N ILE A 4 -15.39 -10.28 35.55
CA ILE A 4 -16.77 -9.79 35.34
C ILE A 4 -16.77 -8.28 35.06
N ALA A 5 -15.90 -7.52 35.74
CA ALA A 5 -15.71 -6.09 35.50
C ALA A 5 -15.11 -5.81 34.12
N ASP A 6 -14.14 -6.63 33.68
CA ASP A 6 -13.54 -6.53 32.35
C ASP A 6 -14.55 -6.90 31.25
N ASP A 7 -15.40 -7.91 31.48
CA ASP A 7 -16.45 -8.32 30.54
C ASP A 7 -17.59 -7.28 30.44
N THR A 8 -17.96 -6.63 31.55
CA THR A 8 -18.94 -5.52 31.53
C THR A 8 -18.38 -4.27 30.85
N LEU A 9 -17.09 -3.95 31.01
CA LEU A 9 -16.45 -2.87 30.26
C LEU A 9 -16.41 -3.18 28.75
N ARG A 10 -16.06 -4.42 28.36
CA ARG A 10 -16.10 -4.87 26.95
C ARG A 10 -17.50 -4.79 26.35
N SER A 11 -18.53 -5.09 27.12
CA SER A 11 -19.93 -5.03 26.65
C SER A 11 -20.41 -3.62 26.30
N ARG A 12 -19.67 -2.58 26.71
CA ARG A 12 -20.03 -1.16 26.52
C ARG A 12 -19.12 -0.42 25.54
N ARG A 13 -18.10 -1.07 24.97
CA ARG A 13 -17.16 -0.46 24.03
C ARG A 13 -17.68 -0.55 22.59
N TRP A 14 -17.45 0.52 21.83
CA TRP A 14 -17.69 0.55 20.39
C TRP A 14 -16.43 1.00 19.66
N VAL A 15 -15.70 0.03 19.14
CA VAL A 15 -14.62 0.27 18.19
C VAL A 15 -15.23 0.32 16.79
N LEU A 16 -14.91 1.38 16.06
CA LEU A 16 -15.27 1.57 14.66
C LEU A 16 -14.08 1.23 13.78
N HIS A 17 -14.33 0.54 12.67
CA HIS A 17 -13.39 0.39 11.57
C HIS A 17 -14.00 1.02 10.33
N LEU A 18 -13.31 2.02 9.80
CA LEU A 18 -13.67 2.71 8.57
C LEU A 18 -12.76 2.26 7.44
N ASP A 19 -13.33 2.00 6.27
CA ASP A 19 -12.60 1.55 5.09
C ASP A 19 -13.21 2.17 3.82
N MET A 20 -12.44 2.99 3.10
CA MET A 20 -12.90 3.64 1.87
C MET A 20 -13.05 2.65 0.72
N ASP A 21 -14.16 2.77 0.02
CA ASP A 21 -14.64 1.70 -0.85
C ASP A 21 -13.94 1.69 -2.20
N ALA A 22 -13.30 0.56 -2.53
CA ALA A 22 -12.52 0.39 -3.75
C ALA A 22 -11.57 1.57 -4.03
N PHE A 23 -10.96 2.12 -2.97
CA PHE A 23 -10.41 3.47 -2.88
C PHE A 23 -9.70 3.99 -4.15
N PHE A 24 -8.66 3.29 -4.62
CA PHE A 24 -7.93 3.75 -5.81
C PHE A 24 -8.81 3.82 -7.05
N ALA A 25 -9.62 2.80 -7.33
CA ALA A 25 -10.48 2.80 -8.50
C ALA A 25 -11.60 3.84 -8.38
N SER A 26 -12.14 4.05 -7.17
CA SER A 26 -13.14 5.08 -6.90
C SER A 26 -12.58 6.50 -7.09
N ALA A 27 -11.33 6.76 -6.66
CA ALA A 27 -10.64 8.02 -6.90
C ALA A 27 -10.42 8.28 -8.41
N GLU A 28 -10.08 7.23 -9.17
CA GLU A 28 -9.99 7.32 -10.63
C GLU A 28 -11.35 7.61 -11.27
N GLN A 29 -12.42 6.94 -10.84
CA GLN A 29 -13.78 7.16 -11.38
C GLN A 29 -14.38 8.51 -10.96
N LEU A 30 -13.96 9.05 -9.82
CA LEU A 30 -14.36 10.37 -9.33
C LEU A 30 -13.86 11.46 -10.28
N THR A 31 -12.57 11.42 -10.61
CA THR A 31 -11.87 12.43 -11.43
C THR A 31 -11.96 12.19 -12.92
N ARG A 32 -12.40 10.99 -13.34
CA ARG A 32 -12.64 10.60 -14.74
C ARG A 32 -14.08 10.11 -14.90
N PRO A 33 -15.07 11.02 -14.98
CA PRO A 33 -16.49 10.65 -14.88
C PRO A 33 -16.96 9.64 -15.94
N THR A 34 -16.32 9.60 -17.11
CA THR A 34 -16.60 8.58 -18.15
C THR A 34 -16.26 7.14 -17.70
N LEU A 35 -15.49 6.97 -16.61
CA LEU A 35 -15.15 5.66 -16.05
C LEU A 35 -16.15 5.16 -15.00
N ARG A 36 -17.12 5.98 -14.59
CA ARG A 36 -18.17 5.55 -13.63
C ARG A 36 -18.92 4.34 -14.20
N GLY A 37 -19.09 3.32 -13.38
CA GLY A 37 -19.74 2.07 -13.80
C GLY A 37 -18.87 1.15 -14.67
N ARG A 38 -17.63 1.52 -15.00
CA ARG A 38 -16.72 0.67 -15.79
C ARG A 38 -15.81 -0.19 -14.91
N PRO A 39 -15.36 -1.38 -15.39
CA PRO A 39 -14.43 -2.21 -14.65
C PRO A 39 -13.01 -1.64 -14.73
N VAL A 40 -12.68 -0.77 -13.77
CA VAL A 40 -11.37 -0.14 -13.59
C VAL A 40 -10.44 -1.02 -12.75
N LEU A 41 -9.21 -1.18 -13.25
CA LEU A 41 -8.05 -1.82 -12.61
C LEU A 41 -6.94 -0.77 -12.48
N VAL A 42 -6.52 -0.48 -11.25
CA VAL A 42 -5.39 0.41 -10.97
C VAL A 42 -4.16 -0.42 -10.62
N GLY A 43 -3.03 -0.16 -11.25
CA GLY A 43 -1.78 -0.85 -10.93
C GLY A 43 -0.73 -0.77 -12.03
N GLY A 44 0.33 -1.57 -11.90
CA GLY A 44 1.36 -1.65 -12.92
C GLY A 44 0.82 -2.31 -14.20
N ALA A 45 0.98 -1.65 -15.34
CA ALA A 45 0.58 -2.20 -16.65
C ALA A 45 1.66 -3.11 -17.29
N GLY A 46 2.89 -3.08 -16.79
CA GLY A 46 4.01 -3.91 -17.28
C GLY A 46 3.82 -5.41 -16.98
N GLY A 47 4.64 -6.26 -17.60
CA GLY A 47 4.50 -7.73 -17.54
C GLY A 47 4.51 -8.34 -16.14
N ARG A 48 5.12 -7.66 -15.15
CA ARG A 48 5.18 -8.06 -13.73
C ARG A 48 4.26 -7.23 -12.83
N GLY A 49 3.41 -6.40 -13.40
CA GLY A 49 2.49 -5.54 -12.68
C GLY A 49 1.40 -6.33 -11.95
N VAL A 50 0.95 -5.79 -10.83
CA VAL A 50 -0.15 -6.31 -10.02
C VAL A 50 -1.24 -5.24 -9.89
N VAL A 51 -2.47 -5.69 -9.64
CA VAL A 51 -3.59 -4.82 -9.31
C VAL A 51 -3.37 -4.24 -7.91
N ALA A 52 -3.15 -2.93 -7.83
CA ALA A 52 -3.09 -2.19 -6.58
C ALA A 52 -4.49 -1.97 -5.99
N GLY A 53 -5.47 -1.65 -6.85
CA GLY A 53 -6.87 -1.51 -6.49
C GLY A 53 -7.78 -1.78 -7.69
N CYS A 54 -8.99 -2.26 -7.43
CA CYS A 54 -9.96 -2.54 -8.49
C CYS A 54 -11.38 -2.17 -8.05
N SER A 55 -12.13 -1.66 -9.03
CA SER A 55 -13.54 -1.27 -8.88
C SER A 55 -14.43 -2.48 -8.56
N TYR A 56 -15.60 -2.23 -7.98
CA TYR A 56 -16.60 -3.28 -7.76
C TYR A 56 -17.04 -3.96 -9.06
N GLN A 57 -17.10 -3.19 -10.16
CA GLN A 57 -17.42 -3.72 -11.48
C GLN A 57 -16.36 -4.70 -11.97
N ALA A 58 -15.07 -4.43 -11.72
CA ALA A 58 -14.01 -5.40 -12.01
C ALA A 58 -14.05 -6.62 -11.09
N ARG A 59 -14.39 -6.43 -9.80
CA ARG A 59 -14.54 -7.53 -8.83
C ARG A 59 -15.65 -8.50 -9.20
N ALA A 60 -16.72 -8.05 -9.86
CA ALA A 60 -17.79 -8.90 -10.37
C ALA A 60 -17.29 -9.95 -11.37
N TYR A 61 -16.20 -9.66 -12.09
CA TYR A 61 -15.52 -10.62 -12.98
C TYR A 61 -14.45 -11.46 -12.27
N GLY A 62 -14.30 -11.32 -10.95
CA GLY A 62 -13.33 -12.06 -10.15
C GLY A 62 -11.94 -11.41 -10.04
N ALA A 63 -11.73 -10.20 -10.59
CA ALA A 63 -10.49 -9.45 -10.35
C ALA A 63 -10.35 -9.08 -8.87
N ARG A 64 -9.11 -9.05 -8.35
CA ARG A 64 -8.81 -8.76 -6.94
C ARG A 64 -7.51 -7.97 -6.83
N SER A 65 -7.35 -7.22 -5.74
CA SER A 65 -6.05 -6.63 -5.38
C SER A 65 -4.99 -7.72 -5.21
N ALA A 66 -3.73 -7.36 -5.49
CA ALA A 66 -2.57 -8.25 -5.54
C ALA A 66 -2.61 -9.36 -6.62
N MET A 67 -3.66 -9.43 -7.45
CA MET A 67 -3.69 -10.30 -8.61
C MET A 67 -2.71 -9.80 -9.69
N PRO A 68 -2.00 -10.69 -10.42
CA PRO A 68 -1.24 -10.29 -11.59
C PRO A 68 -2.12 -9.54 -12.60
N MET A 69 -1.65 -8.40 -13.11
CA MET A 69 -2.46 -7.51 -13.95
C MET A 69 -2.95 -8.22 -15.22
N HIS A 70 -2.11 -9.06 -15.84
CA HIS A 70 -2.49 -9.83 -17.03
C HIS A 70 -3.67 -10.80 -16.75
N GLN A 71 -3.69 -11.42 -15.57
CA GLN A 71 -4.77 -12.31 -15.16
C GLN A 71 -6.07 -11.53 -14.91
N ALA A 72 -5.98 -10.40 -14.21
CA ALA A 72 -7.13 -9.54 -13.95
C ALA A 72 -7.75 -9.01 -15.26
N ARG A 73 -6.92 -8.56 -16.21
CA ARG A 73 -7.37 -8.13 -17.54
C ARG A 73 -8.07 -9.26 -18.30
N ARG A 74 -7.54 -10.48 -18.24
CA ARG A 74 -8.15 -11.66 -18.88
C ARG A 74 -9.50 -12.01 -18.28
N LEU A 75 -9.66 -11.89 -16.96
CA LEU A 75 -10.94 -12.13 -16.27
C LEU A 75 -12.01 -11.12 -16.66
N VAL A 76 -11.65 -9.83 -16.75
CA VAL A 76 -12.59 -8.75 -17.11
C VAL A 76 -12.88 -8.72 -18.61
N GLY A 77 -11.90 -9.06 -19.45
CA GLY A 77 -12.03 -9.05 -20.90
C GLY A 77 -11.94 -7.65 -21.53
N ALA A 78 -12.62 -7.46 -22.66
CA ALA A 78 -12.51 -6.25 -23.49
C ALA A 78 -12.95 -4.96 -22.78
N GLY A 79 -13.77 -5.06 -21.74
CA GLY A 79 -14.25 -3.91 -20.97
C GLY A 79 -13.22 -3.31 -20.01
N ALA A 80 -12.10 -4.00 -19.75
CA ALA A 80 -11.13 -3.63 -18.71
C ALA A 80 -10.46 -2.28 -19.00
N VAL A 81 -10.55 -1.36 -18.05
CA VAL A 81 -9.79 -0.11 -18.07
C VAL A 81 -8.62 -0.23 -17.10
N VAL A 82 -7.40 -0.15 -17.61
CA VAL A 82 -6.18 -0.23 -16.78
C VAL A 82 -5.57 1.15 -16.65
N LEU A 83 -5.35 1.59 -15.42
CA LEU A 83 -4.78 2.90 -15.11
C LEU A 83 -3.52 2.77 -14.24
N PRO A 84 -2.48 3.57 -14.49
CA PRO A 84 -1.36 3.69 -13.56
C PRO A 84 -1.83 4.35 -12.25
N PRO A 85 -1.22 4.00 -11.11
CA PRO A 85 -1.58 4.59 -9.83
C PRO A 85 -1.14 6.06 -9.74
N ARG A 86 -2.04 6.92 -9.24
CA ARG A 86 -1.81 8.34 -8.97
C ARG A 86 -1.73 8.62 -7.47
N PHE A 87 -0.63 8.20 -6.83
CA PHE A 87 -0.50 8.27 -5.37
C PHE A 87 -0.60 9.68 -4.78
N VAL A 88 -0.24 10.73 -5.52
CA VAL A 88 -0.44 12.13 -5.09
C VAL A 88 -1.94 12.42 -4.86
N LEU A 89 -2.79 12.03 -5.81
CA LEU A 89 -4.25 12.13 -5.68
C LEU A 89 -4.77 11.31 -4.50
N TYR A 90 -4.31 10.07 -4.37
CA TYR A 90 -4.77 9.17 -3.31
C TYR A 90 -4.40 9.71 -1.93
N SER A 91 -3.19 10.23 -1.78
CA SER A 91 -2.74 10.83 -0.52
C SER A 91 -3.54 12.09 -0.17
N GLU A 92 -3.87 12.92 -1.15
CA GLU A 92 -4.68 14.11 -0.92
C GLU A 92 -6.12 13.77 -0.51
N LEU A 93 -6.77 12.83 -1.20
CA LEU A 93 -8.13 12.38 -0.85
C LEU A 93 -8.18 11.70 0.53
N SER A 94 -7.18 10.88 0.84
CA SER A 94 -7.00 10.26 2.16
C SER A 94 -6.83 11.28 3.27
N ARG A 95 -5.96 12.28 3.06
CA ARG A 95 -5.71 13.36 4.00
C ARG A 95 -7.01 14.10 4.32
N ARG A 96 -7.75 14.52 3.28
CA ARG A 96 -9.04 15.21 3.45
C ARG A 96 -10.06 14.36 4.22
N ALA A 97 -10.21 13.08 3.87
CA ALA A 97 -11.13 12.18 4.58
C ALA A 97 -10.77 12.08 6.07
N PHE A 98 -9.51 11.77 6.40
CA PHE A 98 -9.11 11.56 7.79
C PHE A 98 -9.05 12.87 8.60
N GLU A 99 -8.71 14.00 7.99
CA GLU A 99 -8.80 15.31 8.66
C GLU A 99 -10.24 15.65 9.04
N ALA A 100 -11.20 15.42 8.13
CA ALA A 100 -12.61 15.64 8.44
C ALA A 100 -13.09 14.77 9.62
N LEU A 101 -12.59 13.53 9.72
CA LEU A 101 -12.94 12.61 10.81
C LEU A 101 -12.32 12.98 12.16
N ARG A 102 -11.28 13.83 12.24
CA ARG A 102 -10.63 14.16 13.52
C ARG A 102 -11.53 14.90 14.51
N GLY A 103 -12.56 15.59 14.03
CA GLY A 103 -13.59 16.20 14.89
C GLY A 103 -14.38 15.13 15.68
N PRO A 104 -15.14 14.25 14.99
CA PRO A 104 -15.92 13.20 15.65
C PRO A 104 -15.10 12.01 16.18
N MET A 105 -13.90 11.76 15.64
CA MET A 105 -12.99 10.67 16.02
C MET A 105 -11.60 11.24 16.31
N PRO A 106 -11.36 11.80 17.52
CA PRO A 106 -10.10 12.49 17.81
C PRO A 106 -8.87 11.58 17.81
N VAL A 107 -9.04 10.29 18.11
CA VAL A 107 -7.99 9.27 18.01
C VAL A 107 -8.28 8.39 16.80
N LEU A 108 -7.43 8.48 15.79
CA LEU A 108 -7.50 7.67 14.58
C LEU A 108 -6.27 6.75 14.48
N GLU A 109 -6.49 5.45 14.62
CA GLU A 109 -5.45 4.46 14.34
C GLU A 109 -5.45 4.13 12.85
N GLN A 110 -4.73 4.93 12.07
CA GLN A 110 -4.61 4.73 10.62
C GLN A 110 -3.77 3.49 10.31
N LEU A 111 -4.38 2.49 9.66
CA LEU A 111 -3.67 1.28 9.21
C LEU A 111 -3.09 1.47 7.80
N SER A 112 -3.86 2.10 6.91
CA SER A 112 -3.50 2.36 5.52
C SER A 112 -4.00 3.74 5.07
N ILE A 113 -3.76 4.06 3.79
CA ILE A 113 -4.25 5.29 3.16
C ILE A 113 -5.79 5.35 3.10
N ASP A 114 -6.47 4.23 3.25
CA ASP A 114 -7.92 4.11 3.09
C ASP A 114 -8.67 3.55 4.29
N GLU A 115 -7.97 3.12 5.35
CA GLU A 115 -8.60 2.50 6.51
C GLU A 115 -8.03 2.98 7.85
N ALA A 116 -8.91 3.11 8.84
CA ALA A 116 -8.55 3.49 10.21
C ALA A 116 -9.52 2.89 11.23
N PHE A 117 -9.03 2.69 12.46
CA PHE A 117 -9.89 2.50 13.63
C PHE A 117 -10.12 3.80 14.38
N GLY A 118 -11.28 3.90 15.04
CA GLY A 118 -11.53 4.87 16.11
C GLY A 118 -12.39 4.28 17.20
N GLU A 119 -12.39 4.92 18.36
CA GLU A 119 -13.20 4.53 19.52
C GLU A 119 -13.72 5.80 20.21
N PRO A 120 -14.78 6.44 19.65
CA PRO A 120 -15.34 7.66 20.23
C PRO A 120 -15.91 7.40 21.63
N LEU A 121 -15.48 8.20 22.60
CA LEU A 121 -15.91 8.04 24.00
C LEU A 121 -17.42 8.24 24.18
N GLU A 122 -18.04 9.08 23.36
CA GLU A 122 -19.49 9.33 23.40
C GLU A 122 -20.33 8.12 23.02
N LEU A 123 -19.75 7.15 22.30
CA LEU A 123 -20.45 5.91 21.99
C LEU A 123 -20.42 4.92 23.16
N ALA A 124 -19.64 5.15 24.22
CA ALA A 124 -19.55 4.20 25.32
C ALA A 124 -20.93 3.91 25.96
N GLY A 125 -21.40 2.66 25.82
CA GLY A 125 -22.73 2.23 26.27
C GLY A 125 -23.91 2.67 25.40
N ALA A 126 -23.65 3.26 24.23
CA ALA A 126 -24.67 3.60 23.25
C ALA A 126 -25.37 2.34 22.70
N THR A 127 -26.62 2.52 22.29
CA THR A 127 -27.42 1.52 21.59
C THR A 127 -26.90 1.31 20.17
N VAL A 128 -27.26 0.17 19.56
CA VAL A 128 -26.93 -0.13 18.16
C VAL A 128 -27.39 0.98 17.22
N HIS A 129 -28.61 1.49 17.42
CA HIS A 129 -29.18 2.55 16.58
C HIS A 129 -28.40 3.88 16.68
N GLU A 130 -27.94 4.27 17.87
CA GLU A 130 -27.12 5.47 18.05
C GLU A 130 -25.76 5.32 17.35
N VAL A 131 -25.14 4.13 17.42
CA VAL A 131 -23.89 3.83 16.71
C VAL A 131 -24.08 3.86 15.19
N GLU A 132 -25.18 3.30 14.69
CA GLU A 132 -25.54 3.35 13.26
C GLU A 132 -25.72 4.79 12.78
N HIS A 133 -26.42 5.62 13.57
CA HIS A 133 -26.61 7.04 13.27
C HIS A 133 -25.28 7.80 13.22
N PHE A 134 -24.41 7.59 14.21
CA PHE A 134 -23.07 8.18 14.24
C PHE A 134 -22.26 7.77 13.00
N CYS A 135 -22.24 6.49 12.66
CA CYS A 135 -21.55 5.97 11.48
C CYS A 135 -22.12 6.56 10.16
N ALA A 136 -23.43 6.78 10.08
CA ALA A 136 -24.04 7.44 8.93
C ALA A 136 -23.56 8.90 8.79
N GLY A 137 -23.42 9.62 9.90
CA GLY A 137 -22.81 10.95 9.94
C GLY A 137 -21.37 10.97 9.42
N LEU A 138 -20.53 10.01 9.86
CA LEU A 138 -19.16 9.88 9.38
C LEU A 138 -19.09 9.63 7.86
N ARG A 139 -19.94 8.73 7.35
CA ARG A 139 -20.01 8.45 5.89
C ARG A 139 -20.42 9.68 5.10
N ALA A 140 -21.44 10.41 5.58
CA ALA A 140 -21.89 11.65 4.94
C ALA A 140 -20.78 12.72 4.91
N LEU A 141 -20.01 12.83 5.99
CA LEU A 141 -18.88 13.75 6.07
C LEU A 141 -17.77 13.42 5.06
N ILE A 142 -17.37 12.15 4.95
CA ILE A 142 -16.37 11.72 3.95
C ILE A 142 -16.87 11.98 2.53
N LEU A 143 -18.14 11.68 2.25
CA LEU A 143 -18.74 11.91 0.94
C LEU A 143 -18.75 13.39 0.58
N ALA A 144 -19.13 14.26 1.52
CA ALA A 144 -19.13 15.71 1.32
C ALA A 144 -17.72 16.23 1.01
N GLU A 145 -16.73 15.81 1.79
CA GLU A 145 -15.36 16.31 1.68
C GLU A 145 -14.62 15.76 0.43
N THR A 146 -14.79 14.47 0.14
CA THR A 146 -13.96 13.78 -0.86
C THR A 146 -14.73 13.37 -2.10
N GLY A 147 -16.05 13.25 -2.05
CA GLY A 147 -16.85 12.63 -3.11
C GLY A 147 -16.73 11.11 -3.16
N LEU A 148 -16.06 10.48 -2.18
CA LEU A 148 -15.90 9.04 -2.07
C LEU A 148 -16.82 8.47 -0.99
N VAL A 149 -17.13 7.18 -1.13
CA VAL A 149 -17.91 6.41 -0.16
C VAL A 149 -17.00 5.53 0.70
N ALA A 150 -17.47 5.22 1.91
CA ALA A 150 -16.79 4.32 2.83
C ALA A 150 -17.80 3.36 3.48
N SER A 151 -17.33 2.17 3.81
CA SER A 151 -18.05 1.23 4.65
C SER A 151 -17.52 1.28 6.08
N ILE A 152 -18.42 1.22 7.06
CA ILE A 152 -18.07 1.28 8.48
C ILE A 152 -18.60 0.05 9.21
N GLY A 153 -17.72 -0.57 9.99
CA GLY A 153 -18.06 -1.65 10.91
C GLY A 153 -17.89 -1.22 12.35
N ALA A 154 -18.82 -1.59 13.22
CA ALA A 154 -18.71 -1.35 14.65
C ALA A 154 -18.80 -2.65 15.46
N GLY A 155 -18.07 -2.74 16.56
CA GLY A 155 -18.23 -3.82 17.53
C GLY A 155 -17.35 -3.66 18.77
N SER A 156 -17.31 -4.68 19.62
CA SER A 156 -16.64 -4.64 20.94
C SER A 156 -15.11 -4.56 20.91
N GLY A 157 -14.50 -4.62 19.71
CA GLY A 157 -13.06 -4.58 19.53
C GLY A 157 -12.65 -4.51 18.06
N LYS A 158 -11.36 -4.27 17.81
CA LYS A 158 -10.79 -4.07 16.46
C LYS A 158 -11.09 -5.23 15.51
N GLN A 159 -10.99 -6.48 15.99
CA GLN A 159 -11.19 -7.67 15.16
C GLN A 159 -12.60 -7.72 14.59
N ILE A 160 -13.62 -7.55 15.44
CA ILE A 160 -15.00 -7.62 15.00
C ILE A 160 -15.40 -6.38 14.19
N ALA A 161 -14.93 -5.18 14.58
CA ALA A 161 -15.17 -3.95 13.82
C ALA A 161 -14.63 -4.06 12.39
N LYS A 162 -13.40 -4.59 12.21
CA LYS A 162 -12.82 -4.81 10.89
C LYS A 162 -13.62 -5.84 10.08
N ILE A 163 -14.03 -6.95 10.69
CA ILE A 163 -14.89 -7.95 10.03
C ILE A 163 -16.21 -7.32 9.59
N ALA A 164 -16.86 -6.59 10.50
CA ALA A 164 -18.14 -5.93 10.27
C ALA A 164 -18.06 -4.94 9.10
N SER A 165 -16.99 -4.14 9.00
CA SER A 165 -16.81 -3.21 7.88
C SER A 165 -16.71 -3.95 6.54
N GLY A 166 -16.10 -5.14 6.52
CA GLY A 166 -16.03 -5.98 5.34
C GLY A 166 -17.36 -6.65 4.96
N LEU A 167 -18.25 -6.86 5.94
CA LEU A 167 -19.63 -7.31 5.69
C LEU A 167 -20.53 -6.16 5.24
N ALA A 168 -20.21 -4.94 5.65
CA ALA A 168 -20.89 -3.70 5.28
C ALA A 168 -20.57 -3.22 3.86
N LYS A 169 -19.68 -3.90 3.11
CA LYS A 169 -19.29 -3.48 1.75
C LYS A 169 -20.29 -3.95 0.69
N PRO A 170 -20.64 -3.14 -0.31
CA PRO A 170 -20.21 -1.74 -0.49
C PRO A 170 -21.09 -0.71 0.23
N ASP A 171 -20.52 0.47 0.50
CA ASP A 171 -21.20 1.70 0.94
C ASP A 171 -22.24 1.51 2.06
N GLY A 172 -21.86 0.79 3.11
CA GLY A 172 -22.78 0.34 4.14
C GLY A 172 -22.25 0.47 5.56
N ILE A 173 -23.13 0.16 6.51
CA ILE A 173 -22.82 0.11 7.95
C ILE A 173 -23.19 -1.28 8.46
N THR A 174 -22.36 -1.85 9.32
CA THR A 174 -22.71 -3.07 10.08
C THR A 174 -22.27 -2.91 11.51
N VAL A 175 -23.22 -2.98 12.44
CA VAL A 175 -22.96 -2.90 13.88
C VAL A 175 -23.19 -4.26 14.49
N VAL A 176 -22.13 -4.84 15.08
CA VAL A 176 -22.18 -6.15 15.72
C VAL A 176 -22.24 -5.96 17.23
N ALA A 177 -23.44 -6.12 17.79
CA ALA A 177 -23.63 -6.09 19.24
C ALA A 177 -22.94 -7.28 19.94
N PRO A 178 -22.46 -7.12 21.19
CA PRO A 178 -21.80 -8.20 21.92
C PRO A 178 -22.60 -9.51 21.98
N GLY A 179 -23.93 -9.41 22.12
CA GLY A 179 -24.82 -10.57 22.22
C GLY A 179 -24.89 -11.45 20.97
N ILE A 180 -24.62 -10.92 19.77
CA ILE A 180 -24.67 -11.66 18.50
C ILE A 180 -23.27 -12.00 17.96
N GLN A 181 -22.22 -11.46 18.58
CA GLN A 181 -20.86 -11.54 18.06
C GLN A 181 -20.37 -12.98 17.92
N ALA A 182 -20.55 -13.81 18.95
CA ALA A 182 -20.06 -15.18 18.95
C ALA A 182 -20.72 -16.03 17.85
N GLU A 183 -22.05 -15.92 17.71
CA GLU A 183 -22.83 -16.63 16.69
C GLU A 183 -22.43 -16.20 15.28
N LEU A 184 -22.38 -14.89 15.04
CA LEU A 184 -21.97 -14.33 13.75
C LEU A 184 -20.55 -14.79 13.40
N MET A 185 -19.60 -14.69 14.33
CA MET A 185 -18.22 -15.09 14.08
C MET A 185 -18.11 -16.57 13.78
N ALA A 186 -18.78 -17.45 14.53
CA ALA A 186 -18.65 -18.90 14.39
C ALA A 186 -18.93 -19.40 12.96
N ALA A 187 -19.91 -18.80 12.27
CA ALA A 187 -20.29 -19.17 10.90
C ALA A 187 -19.32 -18.67 9.82
N LEU A 188 -18.47 -17.70 10.12
CA LEU A 188 -17.58 -17.12 9.12
C LEU A 188 -16.42 -18.05 8.75
N PRO A 189 -15.94 -18.01 7.50
CA PRO A 189 -14.69 -18.67 7.12
C PRO A 189 -13.53 -18.18 7.99
N VAL A 190 -12.64 -19.08 8.39
CA VAL A 190 -11.52 -18.76 9.29
C VAL A 190 -10.60 -17.66 8.73
N ARG A 191 -10.50 -17.54 7.39
CA ARG A 191 -9.75 -16.47 6.71
C ARG A 191 -10.37 -15.06 6.85
N LYS A 192 -11.54 -14.93 7.48
CA LYS A 192 -12.10 -13.61 7.86
C LYS A 192 -11.40 -13.03 9.09
N LEU A 193 -10.70 -13.84 9.90
CA LEU A 193 -9.88 -13.34 11.00
C LEU A 193 -8.71 -12.52 10.46
N TRP A 194 -8.53 -11.34 11.04
CA TRP A 194 -7.45 -10.44 10.67
C TRP A 194 -6.16 -10.98 11.28
N GLY A 195 -5.23 -11.37 10.41
CA GLY A 195 -3.99 -12.08 10.78
C GLY A 195 -3.92 -13.52 10.26
N ILE A 196 -5.01 -14.08 9.73
CA ILE A 196 -4.99 -15.37 9.02
C ILE A 196 -4.87 -15.13 7.51
N GLY A 197 -3.62 -15.06 7.04
CA GLY A 197 -3.29 -14.97 5.61
C GLY A 197 -3.46 -16.30 4.86
N PRO A 198 -3.19 -16.33 3.52
CA PRO A 198 -3.36 -17.52 2.69
C PRO A 198 -2.62 -18.76 3.19
N VAL A 199 -1.38 -18.59 3.68
CA VAL A 199 -0.54 -19.68 4.18
C VAL A 199 -1.12 -20.31 5.46
N ALA A 200 -1.45 -19.47 6.45
CA ALA A 200 -2.06 -19.93 7.70
C ALA A 200 -3.44 -20.55 7.44
N GLY A 201 -4.25 -19.92 6.59
CA GLY A 201 -5.56 -20.42 6.20
C GLY A 201 -5.51 -21.78 5.50
N GLU A 202 -4.50 -22.01 4.63
CA GLU A 202 -4.32 -23.30 3.96
C GLU A 202 -3.89 -24.39 4.96
N ARG A 203 -3.02 -24.08 5.92
CA ARG A 203 -2.66 -25.03 6.99
C ARG A 203 -3.88 -25.46 7.81
N LEU A 204 -4.71 -24.51 8.24
CA LEU A 204 -5.95 -24.78 8.98
C LEU A 204 -6.94 -25.60 8.14
N ARG A 205 -7.12 -25.23 6.87
CA ARG A 205 -8.03 -25.92 5.94
C ARG A 205 -7.64 -27.39 5.73
N ARG A 206 -6.35 -27.71 5.64
CA ARG A 206 -5.87 -29.11 5.52
C ARG A 206 -6.23 -29.97 6.73
N LEU A 207 -6.48 -29.35 7.87
CA LEU A 207 -6.91 -30.00 9.11
C LEU A 207 -8.44 -29.95 9.30
N GLY A 208 -9.19 -29.53 8.28
CA GLY A 208 -10.66 -29.41 8.33
C GLY A 208 -11.18 -28.18 9.08
N ILE A 209 -10.29 -27.27 9.50
CA ILE A 209 -10.62 -26.03 10.21
C ILE A 209 -10.86 -24.92 9.17
N ASP A 210 -12.09 -24.85 8.67
CA ASP A 210 -12.51 -23.91 7.62
C ASP A 210 -13.32 -22.71 8.15
N THR A 211 -13.87 -22.80 9.36
CA THR A 211 -14.68 -21.76 10.01
C THR A 211 -14.02 -21.27 11.30
N ILE A 212 -14.38 -20.06 11.73
CA ILE A 212 -13.95 -19.52 13.02
C ILE A 212 -14.48 -20.38 14.16
N GLY A 213 -15.71 -20.91 14.08
CA GLY A 213 -16.28 -21.80 15.10
C GLY A 213 -15.44 -23.06 15.33
N LYS A 214 -15.01 -23.73 14.25
CA LYS A 214 -14.09 -24.88 14.35
C LYS A 214 -12.73 -24.48 14.92
N PHE A 215 -12.23 -23.30 14.55
CA PHE A 215 -10.96 -22.80 15.08
C PHE A 215 -11.05 -22.51 16.58
N VAL A 216 -12.15 -21.92 17.05
CA VAL A 216 -12.42 -21.70 18.48
C VAL A 216 -12.49 -23.02 19.26
N ALA A 217 -13.07 -24.06 18.67
CA ALA A 217 -13.18 -25.39 19.27
C ALA A 217 -11.86 -26.18 19.29
N THR A 218 -10.83 -25.73 18.56
CA THR A 218 -9.52 -26.39 18.53
C THR A 218 -8.78 -26.17 19.87
N PRO A 219 -8.16 -27.20 20.48
CA PRO A 219 -7.38 -27.04 21.71
C PRO A 219 -6.23 -26.04 21.55
N GLU A 220 -5.93 -25.26 22.60
CA GLU A 220 -4.91 -24.19 22.54
C GLU A 220 -3.51 -24.72 22.19
N SER A 221 -3.16 -25.91 22.67
CA SER A 221 -1.90 -26.60 22.36
C SER A 221 -1.77 -26.92 20.87
N GLU A 222 -2.86 -27.36 20.24
CA GLU A 222 -2.91 -27.61 18.80
C GLU A 222 -2.82 -26.30 18.01
N VAL A 223 -3.52 -25.25 18.44
CA VAL A 223 -3.43 -23.93 17.80
C VAL A 223 -2.00 -23.39 17.83
N ALA A 224 -1.31 -23.52 18.96
CA ALA A 224 0.09 -23.13 19.09
C ALA A 224 1.01 -23.97 18.19
N SER A 225 0.74 -25.27 18.02
CA SER A 225 1.48 -26.15 17.11
C SER A 225 1.28 -25.76 15.63
N ILE A 226 0.05 -25.42 15.23
CA ILE A 226 -0.31 -25.11 13.84
C ILE A 226 0.19 -23.72 13.42
N LEU A 227 0.01 -22.71 14.28
CA LEU A 227 0.21 -21.30 13.97
C LEU A 227 1.41 -20.66 14.69
N GLY A 228 2.10 -21.42 15.54
CA GLY A 228 3.22 -20.95 16.35
C GLY A 228 2.79 -20.46 17.73
N ALA A 229 3.71 -20.58 18.69
CA ALA A 229 3.46 -20.36 20.12
C ALA A 229 3.04 -18.92 20.47
N THR A 230 3.38 -17.92 19.63
CA THR A 230 3.05 -16.52 19.89
C THR A 230 1.76 -16.09 19.18
N MET A 231 1.69 -16.31 17.85
CA MET A 231 0.56 -15.83 17.05
C MET A 231 -0.70 -16.68 17.24
N GLY A 232 -0.54 -18.00 17.41
CA GLY A 232 -1.65 -18.94 17.56
C GLY A 232 -2.59 -18.55 18.72
N PRO A 233 -2.09 -18.49 19.96
CA PRO A 233 -2.92 -18.12 21.11
C PRO A 233 -3.59 -16.75 20.98
N SER A 234 -2.88 -15.74 20.45
CA SER A 234 -3.44 -14.41 20.24
C SER A 234 -4.60 -14.42 19.24
N LEU A 235 -4.44 -15.08 18.08
CA LEU A 235 -5.51 -15.21 17.09
C LEU A 235 -6.68 -16.03 17.62
N HIS A 236 -6.42 -16.99 18.50
CA HIS A 236 -7.45 -17.81 19.13
C HIS A 236 -8.31 -17.02 20.12
N GLN A 237 -7.72 -16.09 20.88
CA GLN A 237 -8.46 -15.14 21.71
C GLN A 237 -9.33 -14.22 20.86
N LEU A 238 -8.76 -13.66 19.78
CA LEU A 238 -9.51 -12.83 18.83
C LEU A 238 -10.69 -13.60 18.19
N ALA A 239 -10.50 -14.88 17.86
CA ALA A 239 -11.55 -15.75 17.33
C ALA A 239 -12.70 -15.99 18.32
N ARG A 240 -12.41 -15.98 19.62
CA ARG A 240 -13.42 -16.03 20.70
C ARG A 240 -14.08 -14.68 20.97
N GLY A 241 -13.72 -13.64 20.21
CA GLY A 241 -14.23 -12.30 20.42
C GLY A 241 -13.54 -11.50 21.51
N ILE A 242 -12.42 -11.98 22.04
CA ILE A 242 -11.66 -11.33 23.10
C ILE A 242 -10.58 -10.45 22.46
N ASP A 243 -10.83 -9.13 22.41
CA ASP A 243 -9.92 -8.15 21.81
C ASP A 243 -9.73 -6.91 22.70
N ASN A 244 -8.67 -6.96 23.52
CA ASN A 244 -8.31 -5.91 24.47
C ASN A 244 -7.39 -4.83 23.86
N ARG A 245 -7.14 -4.86 22.55
CA ARG A 245 -6.27 -3.86 21.91
C ARG A 245 -6.97 -2.50 21.93
N VAL A 246 -6.30 -1.51 22.53
CA VAL A 246 -6.75 -0.12 22.52
C VAL A 246 -6.56 0.50 21.14
N VAL A 247 -7.49 1.37 20.73
CA VAL A 247 -7.28 2.23 19.56
C VAL A 247 -6.31 3.35 19.96
N ALA A 248 -5.21 3.49 19.23
CA ALA A 248 -4.18 4.47 19.49
C ALA A 248 -3.61 5.04 18.19
N GLU A 249 -3.16 6.29 18.22
CA GLU A 249 -2.44 6.89 17.10
C GLU A 249 -1.26 6.01 16.67
N ARG A 250 -0.99 6.01 15.36
CA ARG A 250 0.06 5.16 14.80
C ARG A 250 1.42 5.56 15.38
N ALA A 251 2.12 4.59 15.96
CA ALA A 251 3.47 4.80 16.44
C ALA A 251 4.42 5.23 15.31
N GLU A 252 5.45 5.99 15.67
CA GLU A 252 6.48 6.42 14.71
C GLU A 252 7.06 5.24 13.93
N ALA A 253 7.42 5.50 12.67
CA ALA A 253 8.04 4.48 11.83
C ALA A 253 9.35 3.99 12.47
N LYS A 254 9.54 2.67 12.51
CA LYS A 254 10.80 2.05 12.99
C LYS A 254 11.87 1.97 11.88
N GLN A 255 11.43 2.05 10.63
CA GLN A 255 12.28 2.00 9.45
C GLN A 255 11.62 2.72 8.27
N VAL A 256 12.43 3.17 7.32
CA VAL A 256 12.00 3.63 6.00
C VAL A 256 12.64 2.76 4.94
N SER A 257 11.93 2.38 3.88
CA SER A 257 12.49 1.55 2.81
C SER A 257 11.88 1.88 1.47
N ALA A 258 12.55 1.48 0.39
CA ALA A 258 12.02 1.43 -0.96
C ALA A 258 12.48 0.13 -1.62
N GLU A 259 11.67 -0.40 -2.54
CA GLU A 259 12.02 -1.58 -3.32
C GLU A 259 11.37 -1.52 -4.70
N THR A 260 12.06 -2.08 -5.69
CA THR A 260 11.59 -2.14 -7.09
C THR A 260 11.75 -3.55 -7.63
N THR A 261 10.68 -4.06 -8.26
CA THR A 261 10.75 -5.24 -9.12
C THR A 261 11.09 -4.80 -10.52
N PHE A 262 12.20 -5.29 -11.07
CA PHE A 262 12.66 -4.93 -12.40
C PHE A 262 11.86 -5.67 -13.48
N ALA A 263 11.79 -5.10 -14.70
CA ALA A 263 11.11 -5.74 -15.82
C ALA A 263 11.83 -7.01 -16.27
N GLN A 264 13.16 -6.97 -16.28
CA GLN A 264 14.06 -8.08 -16.52
C GLN A 264 14.86 -8.38 -15.26
N ASP A 265 15.27 -9.64 -15.07
CA ASP A 265 16.09 -10.01 -13.91
C ASP A 265 17.53 -9.49 -14.13
N LEU A 266 18.16 -8.98 -13.07
CA LEU A 266 19.55 -8.53 -13.08
C LEU A 266 20.47 -9.74 -12.91
N ILE A 267 21.47 -9.87 -13.78
CA ILE A 267 22.32 -11.06 -13.91
C ILE A 267 23.80 -10.78 -13.62
N SER A 268 24.17 -9.55 -13.27
CA SER A 268 25.55 -9.20 -12.91
C SER A 268 25.63 -8.07 -11.90
N LEU A 269 26.78 -7.92 -11.22
CA LEU A 269 27.04 -6.77 -10.36
C LEU A 269 26.98 -5.44 -11.11
N ALA A 270 27.45 -5.38 -12.36
CA ALA A 270 27.40 -4.17 -13.18
C ALA A 270 25.96 -3.63 -13.36
N GLN A 271 24.96 -4.52 -13.36
CA GLN A 271 23.55 -4.16 -13.38
C GLN A 271 22.99 -3.87 -11.97
N LEU A 272 23.43 -4.64 -10.96
CA LEU A 272 22.94 -4.52 -9.58
C LEU A 272 23.38 -3.22 -8.90
N ARG A 273 24.61 -2.75 -9.13
CA ARG A 273 25.13 -1.56 -8.45
C ARG A 273 24.35 -0.28 -8.78
N PRO A 274 24.09 0.08 -10.06
CA PRO A 274 23.26 1.24 -10.38
C PRO A 274 21.82 1.10 -9.88
N ALA A 275 21.29 -0.14 -9.90
CA ALA A 275 19.97 -0.43 -9.34
C ALA A 275 19.90 -0.13 -7.84
N ILE A 276 20.90 -0.54 -7.05
CA ILE A 276 20.97 -0.24 -5.62
C ILE A 276 20.99 1.28 -5.39
N GLU A 277 21.81 2.02 -6.12
CA GLU A 277 21.93 3.47 -5.98
C GLU A 277 20.61 4.19 -6.25
N SER A 278 19.90 3.82 -7.33
CA SER A 278 18.57 4.36 -7.64
C SER A 278 17.54 4.08 -6.54
N ILE A 279 17.61 2.93 -5.87
CA ILE A 279 16.75 2.63 -4.72
C ILE A 279 17.16 3.45 -3.50
N VAL A 280 18.46 3.66 -3.27
CA VAL A 280 18.96 4.55 -2.22
C VAL A 280 18.45 5.97 -2.42
N ASP A 281 18.39 6.51 -3.64
CA ASP A 281 17.80 7.84 -3.91
C ASP A 281 16.37 7.96 -3.39
N SER A 282 15.59 6.88 -3.57
CA SER A 282 14.20 6.83 -3.15
C SER A 282 14.07 6.68 -1.64
N THR A 283 14.88 5.83 -1.01
CA THR A 283 14.87 5.64 0.44
C THR A 283 15.46 6.84 1.19
N HIS A 284 16.48 7.51 0.63
CA HIS A 284 17.10 8.70 1.19
C HIS A 284 16.14 9.89 1.21
N ARG A 285 15.40 10.14 0.12
CA ARG A 285 14.30 11.13 0.12
C ARG A 285 13.26 10.86 1.20
N ARG A 286 12.92 9.58 1.45
CA ARG A 286 12.02 9.19 2.55
C ARG A 286 12.63 9.44 3.92
N LEU A 287 13.92 9.16 4.11
CA LEU A 287 14.64 9.47 5.35
C LEU A 287 14.66 10.97 5.64
N LEU A 288 14.97 11.80 4.65
CA LEU A 288 14.98 13.25 4.80
C LEU A 288 13.60 13.79 5.18
N LYS A 289 12.52 13.24 4.58
CA LYS A 289 11.14 13.59 4.94
C LYS A 289 10.76 13.13 6.36
N ASP A 290 11.25 11.97 6.80
CA ASP A 290 11.06 11.47 8.18
C ASP A 290 11.77 12.36 9.22
N GLY A 291 12.89 12.98 8.84
CA GLY A 291 13.59 13.96 9.67
C GLY A 291 14.56 13.36 10.70
N ARG A 292 14.70 12.04 10.76
CA ARG A 292 15.69 11.35 11.61
C ARG A 292 16.88 10.83 10.79
N GLY A 293 17.98 10.47 11.46
CA GLY A 293 19.09 9.72 10.86
C GLY A 293 18.88 8.21 11.02
N ALA A 294 19.56 7.40 10.20
CA ALA A 294 19.49 5.94 10.29
C ALA A 294 20.84 5.33 10.70
N ARG A 295 20.79 4.28 11.52
CA ARG A 295 21.98 3.52 11.93
C ARG A 295 22.21 2.29 11.07
N THR A 296 21.13 1.65 10.62
CA THR A 296 21.21 0.35 9.94
C THR A 296 20.76 0.48 8.49
N VAL A 297 21.60 0.03 7.56
CA VAL A 297 21.24 -0.18 6.16
C VAL A 297 20.92 -1.66 5.95
N VAL A 298 19.77 -1.95 5.36
CA VAL A 298 19.28 -3.30 5.04
C VAL A 298 19.16 -3.42 3.54
N LEU A 299 19.89 -4.35 2.92
CA LEU A 299 19.75 -4.72 1.53
C LEU A 299 18.91 -6.00 1.42
N LYS A 300 17.86 -5.94 0.62
CA LYS A 300 16.98 -7.06 0.30
C LYS A 300 17.06 -7.35 -1.19
N LEU A 301 17.43 -8.57 -1.54
CA LEU A 301 17.45 -9.07 -2.91
C LEU A 301 16.45 -10.22 -3.01
N ARG A 302 15.47 -10.11 -3.91
CA ARG A 302 14.58 -11.24 -4.24
C ARG A 302 15.02 -11.81 -5.57
N LYS A 303 15.27 -13.11 -5.60
CA LYS A 303 15.72 -13.84 -6.78
C LYS A 303 14.57 -14.18 -7.73
N SER A 304 14.90 -14.69 -8.91
CA SER A 304 13.93 -15.17 -9.91
C SER A 304 13.08 -16.35 -9.42
N ASP A 305 13.60 -17.17 -8.49
CA ASP A 305 12.91 -18.27 -7.81
C ASP A 305 12.01 -17.80 -6.62
N MET A 306 11.88 -16.48 -6.43
CA MET A 306 11.15 -15.81 -5.33
C MET A 306 11.75 -15.95 -3.92
N SER A 307 12.84 -16.69 -3.75
CA SER A 307 13.57 -16.68 -2.48
C SER A 307 14.28 -15.33 -2.25
N ILE A 308 14.49 -14.99 -0.98
CA ILE A 308 14.93 -13.66 -0.54
C ILE A 308 16.24 -13.78 0.21
N ILE A 309 17.22 -12.96 -0.18
CA ILE A 309 18.46 -12.72 0.56
C ILE A 309 18.31 -11.36 1.23
N THR A 310 18.51 -11.30 2.55
CA THR A 310 18.53 -10.04 3.29
C THR A 310 19.86 -9.93 4.03
N ARG A 311 20.57 -8.83 3.84
CA ARG A 311 21.80 -8.51 4.56
C ARG A 311 21.68 -7.11 5.16
N SER A 312 22.35 -6.86 6.27
CA SER A 312 22.32 -5.56 6.92
C SER A 312 23.66 -5.20 7.53
N ALA A 313 23.94 -3.91 7.61
CA ALA A 313 25.08 -3.35 8.32
C ALA A 313 24.62 -2.18 9.19
N THR A 314 25.20 -2.05 10.39
CA THR A 314 24.82 -1.02 11.37
C THR A 314 26.04 -0.18 11.70
N LEU A 315 25.90 1.13 11.58
CA LEU A 315 26.86 2.14 12.01
C LEU A 315 26.74 2.42 13.52
N PRO A 316 27.84 2.82 14.18
CA PRO A 316 27.81 3.22 15.59
C PRO A 316 27.09 4.54 15.83
N TYR A 317 26.80 5.31 14.77
CA TYR A 317 26.08 6.57 14.81
C TYR A 317 24.98 6.62 13.73
N ALA A 318 24.03 7.55 13.88
CA ALA A 318 22.94 7.72 12.92
C ALA A 318 23.37 8.69 11.81
N THR A 319 23.25 8.28 10.54
CA THR A 319 23.63 9.09 9.38
C THR A 319 22.42 9.49 8.54
N VAL A 320 22.52 10.66 7.90
CA VAL A 320 21.68 11.09 6.78
C VAL A 320 22.50 11.23 5.50
N ASP A 321 23.80 10.93 5.55
CA ASP A 321 24.68 11.06 4.40
C ASP A 321 24.36 10.00 3.36
N LYS A 322 24.08 10.45 2.15
CA LYS A 322 23.67 9.58 1.05
C LYS A 322 24.82 8.69 0.61
N GLN A 323 26.04 9.22 0.53
CA GLN A 323 27.19 8.49 0.01
C GLN A 323 27.58 7.35 0.95
N THR A 324 27.57 7.59 2.27
CA THR A 324 27.70 6.56 3.30
C THR A 324 26.66 5.45 3.11
N ILE A 325 25.37 5.82 2.96
CA ILE A 325 24.28 4.84 2.75
C ILE A 325 24.49 4.01 1.48
N VAL A 326 24.86 4.65 0.36
CA VAL A 326 25.18 3.96 -0.91
C VAL A 326 26.34 2.99 -0.68
N ALA A 327 27.45 3.44 -0.10
CA ALA A 327 28.63 2.61 0.13
C ALA A 327 28.31 1.36 0.99
N LEU A 328 27.53 1.53 2.06
CA LEU A 328 27.04 0.43 2.89
C LEU A 328 26.16 -0.55 2.10
N ALA A 329 25.19 -0.04 1.34
CA ALA A 329 24.32 -0.89 0.52
C ALA A 329 25.11 -1.66 -0.55
N GLN A 330 26.08 -1.01 -1.20
CA GLN A 330 26.97 -1.60 -2.20
C GLN A 330 27.88 -2.69 -1.62
N ARG A 331 28.31 -2.55 -0.36
CA ARG A 331 29.10 -3.57 0.36
C ARG A 331 28.28 -4.81 0.72
N LEU A 332 26.97 -4.63 0.91
CA LEU A 332 26.03 -5.73 1.19
C LEU A 332 25.63 -6.50 -0.07
N ALA A 333 25.90 -5.97 -1.27
CA ALA A 333 25.58 -6.62 -2.54
C ALA A 333 26.24 -8.01 -2.65
N VAL A 334 25.57 -8.91 -3.35
CA VAL A 334 26.07 -10.25 -3.69
C VAL A 334 25.92 -10.42 -5.19
N ASP A 335 26.92 -10.99 -5.85
CA ASP A 335 26.91 -11.13 -7.31
C ASP A 335 25.78 -12.06 -7.76
N PRO A 336 24.87 -11.61 -8.65
CA PRO A 336 23.86 -12.50 -9.24
C PRO A 336 24.44 -13.74 -9.93
N VAL A 337 25.71 -13.73 -10.34
CA VAL A 337 26.41 -14.92 -10.87
C VAL A 337 26.49 -16.03 -9.81
N ASP A 338 26.70 -15.68 -8.54
CA ASP A 338 26.88 -16.63 -7.45
C ASP A 338 25.56 -17.13 -6.85
N VAL A 339 24.54 -16.27 -6.81
CA VAL A 339 23.26 -16.57 -6.12
C VAL A 339 22.09 -16.79 -7.06
N GLY A 340 22.28 -16.51 -8.35
CA GLY A 340 21.26 -16.53 -9.39
C GLY A 340 20.63 -15.15 -9.66
N PRO A 341 19.85 -15.02 -10.76
CA PRO A 341 19.30 -13.74 -11.20
C PRO A 341 18.43 -13.04 -10.16
N ILE A 342 18.60 -11.73 -10.03
CA ILE A 342 17.89 -10.88 -9.07
C ILE A 342 16.71 -10.18 -9.73
N ARG A 343 15.51 -10.42 -9.20
CA ARG A 343 14.24 -9.87 -9.69
C ARG A 343 13.85 -8.54 -9.04
N LEU A 344 14.15 -8.37 -7.75
CA LEU A 344 13.83 -7.17 -6.99
C LEU A 344 14.98 -6.79 -6.08
N VAL A 345 15.23 -5.48 -6.00
CA VAL A 345 16.18 -4.86 -5.07
C VAL A 345 15.40 -3.93 -4.15
N GLY A 346 15.67 -4.04 -2.85
CA GLY A 346 15.12 -3.17 -1.83
C GLY A 346 16.20 -2.69 -0.87
N VAL A 347 16.14 -1.41 -0.50
CA VAL A 347 17.00 -0.82 0.53
C VAL A 347 16.13 -0.25 1.64
N GLY A 348 16.37 -0.73 2.86
CA GLY A 348 15.76 -0.25 4.09
C GLY A 348 16.77 0.46 4.99
N LEU A 349 16.29 1.45 5.73
CA LEU A 349 17.03 2.22 6.72
C LEU A 349 16.29 2.09 8.06
N ALA A 350 16.97 1.56 9.06
CA ALA A 350 16.42 1.26 10.38
C ALA A 350 17.31 1.83 11.49
N GLY A 351 16.89 1.63 12.74
CA GLY A 351 17.55 2.27 13.89
C GLY A 351 17.45 3.79 13.81
N LEU A 352 16.26 4.28 13.43
CA LEU A 352 16.00 5.71 13.22
C LEU A 352 16.17 6.48 14.53
N SER A 353 16.90 7.60 14.48
CA SER A 353 17.22 8.39 15.66
C SER A 353 17.22 9.89 15.35
N ALA A 354 16.61 10.67 16.26
CA ALA A 354 16.69 12.13 16.24
C ALA A 354 18.08 12.65 16.63
N VAL A 355 18.87 11.85 17.36
CA VAL A 355 20.22 12.21 17.77
C VAL A 355 21.18 11.96 16.61
N ARG A 356 21.49 13.04 15.89
CA ARG A 356 22.44 13.08 14.78
C ARG A 356 23.83 13.40 15.33
N GLN A 357 24.52 12.40 15.86
CA GLN A 357 25.95 12.55 16.11
C GLN A 357 26.66 12.17 14.82
N GLY A 358 27.19 13.15 14.08
CA GLY A 358 27.96 12.87 12.86
C GLY A 358 29.24 12.11 13.19
N SER A 359 29.83 11.46 12.18
CA SER A 359 31.19 10.94 12.29
C SER A 359 32.14 12.08 12.63
N LEU A 360 32.97 11.93 13.66
CA LEU A 360 33.98 12.92 14.04
C LEU A 360 35.11 13.01 13.01
N PHE A 361 35.21 12.03 12.10
CA PHE A 361 36.25 11.92 11.06
C PHE A 361 35.68 11.38 9.75
N PRO A 362 34.95 12.18 8.95
CA PRO A 362 34.36 11.75 7.67
C PRO A 362 35.39 11.24 6.65
N GLU A 363 36.62 11.76 6.74
CA GLU A 363 37.73 11.44 5.84
C GLU A 363 38.27 10.01 6.01
N LEU A 364 38.07 9.38 7.17
CA LEU A 364 38.52 8.00 7.44
C LEU A 364 37.54 6.94 6.93
N GLU A 365 36.35 7.34 6.48
CA GLU A 365 35.34 6.43 5.93
C GLU A 365 35.48 6.23 4.41
N TYR A 366 36.26 7.11 3.76
CA TYR A 366 36.75 6.93 2.39
C TYR A 366 38.17 6.36 2.47
N GLU A 367 38.30 5.04 2.55
CA GLU A 367 39.51 4.43 2.00
C GLU A 367 39.32 4.37 0.48
N PRO A 368 39.99 5.22 -0.32
CA PRO A 368 40.12 4.95 -1.73
C PRO A 368 40.90 3.63 -1.85
N VAL A 369 40.38 2.71 -2.65
CA VAL A 369 41.13 1.51 -3.04
C VAL A 369 42.34 2.00 -3.84
N ALA A 370 43.51 2.06 -3.19
CA ALA A 370 44.74 2.53 -3.82
C ALA A 370 45.37 1.39 -4.66
N ASP A 371 45.33 1.62 -5.97
CA ASP A 371 46.11 1.10 -7.11
C ASP A 371 46.86 -0.23 -7.04
N ALA A 372 46.55 -1.08 -8.03
CA ALA A 372 47.53 -1.94 -8.67
C ALA A 372 47.81 -1.41 -10.08
N THR A 373 49.01 -0.82 -10.21
CA THR A 373 49.82 -0.60 -11.42
C THR A 373 49.29 0.31 -12.54
N GLU A 374 49.97 1.44 -12.68
CA GLU A 374 50.05 2.30 -13.86
C GLU A 374 50.47 1.49 -15.11
N GLU A 375 49.51 1.13 -15.95
CA GLU A 375 49.72 1.05 -17.40
C GLU A 375 48.63 1.89 -18.06
N SER A 376 49.06 2.94 -18.76
CA SER A 376 48.20 3.82 -19.56
C SER A 376 47.45 3.00 -20.61
N PRO A 377 46.11 2.88 -20.56
CA PRO A 377 45.38 2.30 -21.66
C PRO A 377 45.23 3.34 -22.77
N ALA A 378 45.55 2.91 -23.99
CA ALA A 378 45.28 3.62 -25.24
C ALA A 378 43.82 4.09 -25.33
N PRO A 379 43.51 5.11 -26.17
CA PRO A 379 42.18 5.70 -26.21
C PRO A 379 41.16 4.63 -26.60
N ILE A 380 40.27 4.30 -25.66
CA ILE A 380 39.09 3.50 -25.95
C ILE A 380 38.17 4.41 -26.76
N GLU A 381 38.06 4.10 -28.05
CA GLU A 381 37.10 4.70 -28.96
C GLU A 381 35.71 4.71 -28.30
N ALA A 382 35.09 5.89 -28.39
CA ALA A 382 33.73 6.23 -27.99
C ALA A 382 32.88 5.04 -27.51
N ALA A 383 32.62 5.01 -26.21
CA ALA A 383 31.48 4.29 -25.66
C ALA A 383 30.26 4.64 -26.51
N ALA A 384 29.82 3.69 -27.32
CA ALA A 384 28.59 3.82 -28.09
C ALA A 384 27.50 4.18 -27.07
N ASP A 385 26.89 5.33 -27.32
CA ASP A 385 25.79 5.88 -26.55
C ASP A 385 24.86 4.73 -26.12
N ILE A 386 24.78 4.48 -24.82
CA ILE A 386 23.60 3.80 -24.28
C ILE A 386 22.50 4.84 -24.47
N VAL A 387 21.89 4.80 -25.66
CA VAL A 387 20.64 5.47 -25.93
C VAL A 387 19.66 4.86 -24.95
N VAL A 388 19.45 5.56 -23.84
CA VAL A 388 18.23 5.42 -23.06
C VAL A 388 17.15 5.82 -24.04
N GLU A 389 16.51 4.85 -24.69
CA GLU A 389 15.32 5.13 -25.49
C GLU A 389 14.39 5.92 -24.57
N GLU A 390 14.19 7.21 -24.87
CA GLU A 390 13.19 8.01 -24.20
C GLU A 390 11.87 7.27 -24.39
N GLY A 391 11.33 6.76 -23.29
CA GLY A 391 10.05 6.07 -23.29
C GLY A 391 8.98 6.95 -23.96
N PRO A 392 7.87 6.37 -24.41
CA PRO A 392 6.85 7.14 -25.11
C PRO A 392 6.42 8.36 -24.26
N ARG A 393 6.58 9.57 -24.83
CA ARG A 393 6.19 10.87 -24.22
C ARG A 393 4.84 10.84 -23.52
N TRP A 394 3.88 10.10 -24.09
CA TRP A 394 2.54 9.94 -23.56
C TRP A 394 2.23 8.48 -23.29
N GLN A 395 1.63 8.21 -22.13
CA GLN A 395 1.20 6.89 -21.70
C GLN A 395 -0.27 6.95 -21.26
N PRO A 396 -1.06 5.88 -21.50
CA PRO A 396 -2.44 5.81 -21.01
C PRO A 396 -2.54 6.11 -19.51
N GLY A 397 -3.48 6.97 -19.15
CA GLY A 397 -3.75 7.41 -17.78
C GLY A 397 -2.91 8.60 -17.28
N MET A 398 -1.97 9.13 -18.10
CA MET A 398 -1.29 10.39 -17.79
C MET A 398 -2.26 11.58 -17.85
N ASP A 399 -2.16 12.48 -16.88
CA ASP A 399 -2.88 13.76 -16.86
C ASP A 399 -2.16 14.79 -17.74
N VAL A 400 -2.96 15.54 -18.52
CA VAL A 400 -2.49 16.50 -19.52
C VAL A 400 -3.37 17.74 -19.52
N ARG A 401 -2.84 18.85 -20.03
CA ARG A 401 -3.57 20.10 -20.20
C ARG A 401 -3.44 20.58 -21.64
N HIS A 402 -4.51 21.19 -22.14
CA HIS A 402 -4.55 21.89 -23.42
C HIS A 402 -5.21 23.27 -23.24
N PRO A 403 -4.72 24.35 -23.88
CA PRO A 403 -5.28 25.69 -23.72
C PRO A 403 -6.78 25.76 -24.04
N ASP A 404 -7.22 25.11 -25.12
CA ASP A 404 -8.62 25.18 -25.57
C ASP A 404 -9.59 24.24 -24.83
N PHE A 405 -9.08 23.17 -24.21
CA PHE A 405 -9.91 22.10 -23.66
C PHE A 405 -9.72 21.89 -22.15
N GLY A 406 -8.76 22.57 -21.54
CA GLY A 406 -8.46 22.45 -20.12
C GLY A 406 -7.76 21.14 -19.76
N HIS A 407 -8.09 20.60 -18.58
CA HIS A 407 -7.51 19.36 -18.04
C HIS A 407 -8.09 18.13 -18.72
N GLY A 408 -7.25 17.13 -18.95
CA GLY A 408 -7.65 15.85 -19.48
C GLY A 408 -6.70 14.73 -19.12
N TRP A 409 -6.96 13.55 -19.67
CA TRP A 409 -6.12 12.38 -19.49
C TRP A 409 -5.98 11.59 -20.79
N VAL A 410 -4.79 11.00 -20.97
CA VAL A 410 -4.48 10.19 -22.16
C VAL A 410 -5.27 8.87 -22.10
N GLN A 411 -6.19 8.65 -23.04
CA GLN A 411 -6.88 7.37 -23.17
C GLN A 411 -6.03 6.33 -23.91
N GLY A 412 -5.23 6.78 -24.87
CA GLY A 412 -4.36 5.94 -25.69
C GLY A 412 -3.29 6.77 -26.39
N ALA A 413 -2.12 6.16 -26.60
CA ALA A 413 -1.02 6.76 -27.34
C ALA A 413 -0.36 5.70 -28.22
N GLY A 414 -0.10 6.03 -29.49
CA GLY A 414 0.49 5.12 -30.48
C GLY A 414 0.38 5.67 -31.90
N HIS A 415 1.12 5.11 -32.85
CA HIS A 415 1.06 5.49 -34.27
C HIS A 415 1.15 7.03 -34.50
N SER A 416 2.07 7.69 -33.79
CA SER A 416 2.31 9.15 -33.84
C SER A 416 1.14 10.03 -33.41
N VAL A 417 0.10 9.47 -32.81
CA VAL A 417 -1.05 10.21 -32.26
C VAL A 417 -1.27 9.91 -30.78
N VAL A 418 -1.98 10.82 -30.12
CA VAL A 418 -2.42 10.68 -28.74
C VAL A 418 -3.90 11.05 -28.63
N THR A 419 -4.72 10.17 -28.08
CA THR A 419 -6.12 10.45 -27.79
C THR A 419 -6.26 10.86 -26.33
N VAL A 420 -6.76 12.07 -26.11
CA VAL A 420 -6.97 12.66 -24.79
C VAL A 420 -8.46 12.85 -24.56
N ARG A 421 -8.92 12.55 -23.35
CA ARG A 421 -10.26 12.91 -22.89
C ARG A 421 -10.16 14.05 -21.89
N PHE A 422 -10.86 15.14 -22.18
CA PHE A 422 -10.85 16.35 -21.35
C PHE A 422 -12.01 16.33 -20.36
N GLU A 423 -11.73 15.85 -19.14
CA GLU A 423 -12.70 15.75 -18.06
C GLU A 423 -12.00 15.87 -16.70
N THR A 424 -12.73 16.40 -15.73
CA THR A 424 -12.36 16.48 -14.32
C THR A 424 -13.54 16.03 -13.46
N ARG A 425 -13.35 16.04 -12.13
CA ARG A 425 -14.43 15.81 -11.17
C ARG A 425 -15.62 16.77 -11.38
N THR A 426 -15.36 18.04 -11.69
CA THR A 426 -16.37 19.11 -11.75
C THR A 426 -16.96 19.28 -13.15
N SER A 427 -16.18 19.02 -14.21
CA SER A 427 -16.66 19.18 -15.59
C SER A 427 -17.69 18.13 -16.01
N GLY A 428 -17.73 16.98 -15.33
CA GLY A 428 -18.51 15.82 -15.77
C GLY A 428 -17.88 15.09 -16.97
N PRO A 429 -18.60 14.14 -17.60
CA PRO A 429 -18.09 13.36 -18.72
C PRO A 429 -17.65 14.23 -19.90
N GLY A 430 -16.38 14.12 -20.27
CA GLY A 430 -15.75 15.00 -21.25
C GLY A 430 -15.72 14.47 -22.67
N ILE A 431 -15.28 15.33 -23.59
CA ILE A 431 -15.02 14.97 -24.99
C ILE A 431 -13.65 14.31 -25.17
N ALA A 432 -13.53 13.44 -26.18
CA ALA A 432 -12.24 12.95 -26.64
C ALA A 432 -11.77 13.72 -27.88
N ARG A 433 -10.46 13.97 -27.95
CA ARG A 433 -9.77 14.56 -29.10
C ARG A 433 -8.46 13.80 -29.35
N THR A 434 -8.07 13.72 -30.61
CA THR A 434 -6.82 13.09 -31.02
C THR A 434 -5.89 14.17 -31.55
N PHE A 435 -4.66 14.18 -31.06
CA PHE A 435 -3.61 15.13 -31.42
C PHE A 435 -2.42 14.40 -32.00
N ALA A 436 -1.55 15.13 -32.71
CA ALA A 436 -0.22 14.64 -33.03
C ALA A 436 0.56 14.42 -31.72
N LYS A 437 1.39 13.37 -31.64
CA LYS A 437 2.23 13.12 -30.44
C LYS A 437 3.18 14.28 -30.14
N SER A 438 3.57 15.04 -31.17
CA SER A 438 4.43 16.22 -31.10
C SER A 438 3.70 17.51 -30.80
N ASP A 439 2.38 17.50 -30.60
CA ASP A 439 1.63 18.72 -30.31
C ASP A 439 2.21 19.46 -29.10
N GLU A 440 2.58 20.72 -29.31
CA GLU A 440 3.24 21.57 -28.32
C GLU A 440 2.24 22.15 -27.31
N ASN A 441 0.96 22.26 -27.69
CA ASN A 441 -0.11 22.74 -26.82
C ASN A 441 -0.52 21.68 -25.80
N LEU A 442 -0.17 20.40 -26.04
CA LEU A 442 -0.42 19.33 -25.11
C LEU A 442 0.77 19.17 -24.14
N VAL A 443 0.53 19.52 -22.87
CA VAL A 443 1.55 19.49 -21.82
C VAL A 443 1.12 18.58 -20.66
N PRO A 444 2.06 17.96 -19.91
CA PRO A 444 1.73 17.27 -18.66
C PRO A 444 1.02 18.20 -17.68
N ALA A 445 0.03 17.69 -16.96
CA ALA A 445 -0.72 18.44 -15.95
C ALA A 445 -0.46 17.92 -14.54
N ASP A 446 -0.68 18.77 -13.53
CA ASP A 446 -0.77 18.30 -12.16
C ASP A 446 -2.00 17.40 -12.03
N VAL A 447 -1.81 16.24 -11.41
CA VAL A 447 -2.89 15.30 -11.14
C VAL A 447 -3.98 15.93 -10.27
N LEU A 448 -3.63 16.84 -9.36
CA LEU A 448 -4.58 17.47 -8.45
C LEU A 448 -5.56 18.41 -9.16
N ASP A 449 -5.21 18.94 -10.34
CA ASP A 449 -6.11 19.75 -11.17
C ASP A 449 -7.33 18.93 -11.64
N SER A 450 -7.25 17.59 -11.63
CA SER A 450 -8.38 16.71 -11.94
C SER A 450 -9.51 16.73 -10.89
N LEU A 451 -9.27 17.32 -9.71
CA LEU A 451 -10.28 17.51 -8.66
C LEU A 451 -11.14 18.77 -8.87
N THR A 452 -10.70 19.71 -9.72
CA THR A 452 -11.29 21.04 -9.87
C THR A 452 -12.00 21.25 -11.20
#